data_AF-A0A960MBB5-F1
#
_entry.id   AF-A0A960MBB5-F1
#
_cell.length_a   1.000
_cell.length_b   1.000
_cell.length_c   1.000
_cell.angle_alpha   90.00
_cell.angle_beta   90.00
_cell.angle_gamma   90.00
#
_symmetry.space_group_name_H-M   'P 1'
#
loop_
_entity.id
_entity.type
_entity.pdbx_description
1 polymer ?
#
loop_
_entity_poly.entity_id
_entity_poly.type
_entity_poly.pdbx_seq_one_letter_code
_entity_poly.pdbx_strand_id
1 'polypeptide(L)'
;MTHEVETVEIPPKKVWTVGQIGAMAFWGGPFAGAFLMSKNYKVFDNPAAAKKTLIWGALFTTLLFLIIGLIPEVALEKIPRVVIPVAYMLVMIEIAKKNQKQAIQDHCK
;
A
#
# COMPACT_ATOMS: atom_id res chain seq x y z
N MET A 1 -13.30 -48.81 -8.54
CA MET A 1 -12.76 -47.58 -9.16
C MET A 1 -12.25 -46.71 -8.03
N THR A 2 -10.93 -46.67 -7.82
CA THR A 2 -10.29 -45.77 -6.86
C THR A 2 -10.24 -44.38 -7.48
N HIS A 3 -10.98 -43.44 -6.92
CA HIS A 3 -10.85 -42.04 -7.30
C HIS A 3 -9.52 -41.51 -6.73
N GLU A 4 -8.53 -41.35 -7.60
CA GLU A 4 -7.32 -40.59 -7.26
C GLU A 4 -7.75 -39.14 -7.02
N VAL A 5 -7.64 -38.69 -5.76
CA VAL A 5 -7.88 -37.30 -5.40
C VAL A 5 -6.68 -36.50 -5.88
N GLU A 6 -6.81 -35.88 -7.05
CA GLU A 6 -5.82 -34.97 -7.61
C GLU A 6 -5.71 -33.75 -6.68
N THR A 7 -4.60 -33.63 -5.95
CA THR A 7 -4.36 -32.49 -5.08
C THR A 7 -4.03 -31.27 -5.93
N VAL A 8 -5.00 -30.38 -6.13
CA VAL A 8 -4.77 -29.09 -6.79
C VAL A 8 -3.88 -28.23 -5.88
N GLU A 9 -2.59 -28.13 -6.20
CA GLU A 9 -1.69 -27.20 -5.52
C GLU A 9 -2.08 -25.75 -5.85
N ILE A 10 -2.64 -25.05 -4.87
CA ILE A 10 -2.98 -23.63 -5.02
C ILE A 10 -1.68 -22.84 -4.84
N PRO A 11 -1.26 -22.01 -5.83
CA PRO A 11 -0.03 -21.25 -5.72
C PRO A 11 -0.10 -20.30 -4.51
N PRO A 12 1.02 -20.10 -3.79
CA PRO A 12 1.04 -19.28 -2.59
C PRO A 12 0.58 -17.86 -2.92
N LYS A 13 -0.34 -17.34 -2.09
CA LYS A 13 -0.85 -15.97 -2.25
C LYS A 13 0.29 -14.97 -2.14
N LYS A 14 0.42 -14.07 -3.13
CA LYS A 14 1.48 -13.05 -3.20
C LYS A 14 1.34 -12.00 -2.10
N VAL A 15 2.43 -11.75 -1.36
CA VAL A 15 2.58 -10.66 -0.39
C VAL A 15 3.54 -9.60 -0.95
N TRP A 16 3.23 -8.34 -0.70
CA TRP A 16 4.03 -7.18 -1.10
C TRP A 16 4.90 -6.71 0.07
N THR A 17 6.19 -6.52 -0.19
CA THR A 17 7.13 -6.02 0.81
C THR A 17 6.87 -4.54 1.13
N VAL A 18 7.37 -4.09 2.28
CA VAL A 18 7.35 -2.66 2.66
C VAL A 18 7.97 -1.79 1.56
N GLY A 19 9.09 -2.23 0.97
CA GLY A 19 9.75 -1.50 -0.12
C GLY A 19 8.89 -1.40 -1.37
N GLN A 20 8.20 -2.47 -1.75
CA GLN A 20 7.27 -2.45 -2.89
C GLN A 20 6.05 -1.55 -2.63
N ILE A 21 5.53 -1.53 -1.40
CA ILE A 21 4.46 -0.59 -1.00
C ILE A 21 4.94 0.85 -1.14
N GLY A 22 6.14 1.17 -0.65
CA GLY A 22 6.74 2.50 -0.79
C GLY A 22 6.98 2.89 -2.25
N ALA A 23 7.57 2.01 -3.05
CA ALA A 23 7.82 2.26 -4.47
C ALA A 23 6.51 2.48 -5.25
N MET A 24 5.47 1.70 -4.96
CA MET A 24 4.16 1.92 -5.56
C MET A 24 3.51 3.22 -5.08
N ALA A 25 3.71 3.60 -3.82
CA ALA A 25 3.27 4.90 -3.36
C ALA A 25 3.96 6.00 -4.17
N PHE A 26 5.30 5.99 -4.27
CA PHE A 26 6.08 6.98 -5.01
C PHE A 26 5.63 7.18 -6.46
N TRP A 27 5.36 6.09 -7.19
CA TRP A 27 4.98 6.17 -8.60
C TRP A 27 3.48 6.34 -8.85
N GLY A 28 2.63 5.70 -8.02
CA GLY A 28 1.18 5.66 -8.20
C GLY A 28 0.39 6.51 -7.22
N GLY A 29 1.07 7.30 -6.39
CA GLY A 29 0.48 8.06 -5.29
C GLY A 29 0.14 7.20 -4.06
N PRO A 30 -0.28 7.84 -2.95
CA PRO A 30 -0.52 7.17 -1.67
C PRO A 30 -1.56 6.03 -1.77
N PHE A 31 -2.59 6.20 -2.60
CA PHE A 31 -3.61 5.19 -2.82
C PHE A 31 -3.06 3.89 -3.40
N ALA A 32 -2.09 3.96 -4.32
CA ALA A 32 -1.46 2.77 -4.88
C ALA A 32 -0.71 1.95 -3.82
N GLY A 33 -0.01 2.63 -2.90
CA GLY A 33 0.59 1.98 -1.74
C GLY A 33 -0.47 1.36 -0.81
N ALA A 34 -1.57 2.09 -0.54
CA ALA A 34 -2.67 1.59 0.27
C ALA A 34 -3.38 0.38 -0.36
N PHE A 35 -3.46 0.34 -1.69
CA PHE A 35 -3.99 -0.80 -2.44
C PHE A 35 -3.13 -2.04 -2.24
N LEU A 36 -1.79 -1.93 -2.31
CA LEU A 36 -0.91 -3.05 -2.01
C LEU A 36 -1.02 -3.51 -0.56
N MET A 37 -1.09 -2.58 0.40
CA MET A 37 -1.35 -2.92 1.80
C MET A 37 -2.70 -3.65 1.97
N SER A 38 -3.74 -3.25 1.24
CA SER A 38 -5.03 -3.94 1.25
C SER A 38 -4.93 -5.37 0.73
N LYS A 39 -4.13 -5.60 -0.33
CA LYS A 39 -3.86 -6.95 -0.84
C LYS A 39 -3.17 -7.82 0.21
N ASN A 40 -2.17 -7.27 0.93
CA ASN A 40 -1.52 -7.97 2.03
C ASN A 40 -2.51 -8.38 3.13
N TYR A 41 -3.38 -7.46 3.57
CA TYR A 41 -4.39 -7.78 4.58
C TYR A 41 -5.37 -8.88 4.14
N LYS A 42 -5.65 -9.01 2.85
CA LYS A 42 -6.45 -10.15 2.32
C LYS A 42 -5.69 -11.47 2.34
N VAL A 43 -4.36 -11.45 2.26
CA VAL A 43 -3.52 -12.64 2.42
C VAL A 43 -3.41 -13.02 3.89
N PHE A 44 -3.34 -12.05 4.79
CA PHE A 44 -3.31 -12.24 6.24
C PHE A 44 -4.68 -12.49 6.87
N ASP A 45 -5.67 -12.93 6.07
CA ASP A 45 -7.05 -13.20 6.47
C ASP A 45 -7.71 -12.09 7.32
N ASN A 46 -7.38 -10.83 7.03
CA ASN A 46 -7.94 -9.64 7.68
C ASN A 46 -8.67 -8.72 6.68
N PRO A 47 -9.85 -9.14 6.16
CA PRO A 47 -10.60 -8.37 5.18
C PRO A 47 -11.12 -7.03 5.72
N ALA A 48 -11.34 -6.93 7.05
CA ALA A 48 -11.77 -5.69 7.70
C ALA A 48 -10.68 -4.62 7.60
N ALA A 49 -9.42 -4.96 7.92
CA ALA A 49 -8.29 -4.07 7.73
C ALA A 49 -8.08 -3.74 6.25
N ALA A 50 -8.21 -4.73 5.36
CA ALA A 50 -8.10 -4.51 3.91
C ALA A 50 -9.07 -3.43 3.39
N LYS A 51 -10.33 -3.44 3.83
CA LYS A 51 -11.33 -2.42 3.46
C LYS A 51 -11.02 -1.07 4.09
N LYS A 52 -10.67 -1.05 5.40
CA LYS A 52 -10.30 0.18 6.10
C LYS A 52 -9.11 0.87 5.43
N THR A 53 -8.08 0.14 5.05
CA THR A 53 -6.89 0.69 4.38
C THR A 53 -7.23 1.36 3.05
N LEU A 54 -8.15 0.79 2.25
CA LEU A 54 -8.58 1.43 1.00
C LEU A 54 -9.37 2.72 1.27
N ILE A 55 -10.28 2.70 2.25
CA ILE A 55 -11.07 3.89 2.62
C ILE A 55 -10.14 5.01 3.09
N TRP A 56 -9.24 4.71 4.04
CA TRP A 56 -8.27 5.68 4.55
C TRP A 56 -7.29 6.16 3.47
N GLY A 57 -6.83 5.26 2.60
CA GLY A 57 -5.96 5.62 1.49
C GLY A 57 -6.64 6.55 0.49
N ALA A 58 -7.92 6.31 0.18
CA ALA A 58 -8.71 7.17 -0.70
C ALA A 58 -8.94 8.54 -0.05
N LEU A 59 -9.39 8.56 1.21
CA LEU A 59 -9.58 9.81 1.97
C LEU A 59 -8.30 10.64 2.06
N PHE A 60 -7.17 10.01 2.40
CA PHE A 60 -5.88 10.68 2.47
C PHE A 60 -5.44 11.24 1.11
N THR A 61 -5.63 10.47 0.03
CA THR A 61 -5.26 10.92 -1.32
C THR A 61 -6.11 12.10 -1.77
N THR A 62 -7.42 12.05 -1.52
CA THR A 62 -8.33 13.18 -1.79
C THR A 62 -7.91 14.41 -0.99
N LEU A 63 -7.67 14.25 0.32
CA LEU A 63 -7.26 15.37 1.18
C LEU A 63 -5.92 15.96 0.75
N LEU A 64 -4.95 15.11 0.37
CA LEU A 64 -3.65 15.54 -0.14
C LEU A 64 -3.80 16.42 -1.37
N PHE A 65 -4.61 15.99 -2.35
CA PHE A 65 -4.84 16.80 -3.55
C PHE A 65 -5.59 18.10 -3.26
N LEU A 66 -6.56 18.09 -2.33
CA LEU A 66 -7.22 19.32 -1.89
C LEU A 66 -6.23 20.29 -1.26
N ILE A 67 -5.36 19.82 -0.36
CA ILE A 67 -4.33 20.66 0.28
C ILE A 67 -3.38 21.22 -0.78
N ILE A 68 -2.90 20.39 -1.71
CA ILE A 68 -2.02 20.85 -2.80
C ILE A 68 -2.72 21.93 -3.65
N GLY A 69 -4.00 21.75 -3.97
CA GLY A 69 -4.79 22.73 -4.73
C GLY A 69 -5.05 24.05 -4.01
N LEU A 70 -4.89 24.10 -2.68
CA LEU A 70 -4.99 25.32 -1.88
C LEU A 70 -3.65 26.09 -1.80
N ILE A 71 -2.53 25.48 -2.20
CA ILE A 71 -1.22 26.14 -2.20
C ILE A 71 -1.14 27.09 -3.40
N PRO A 72 -0.79 28.38 -3.19
CA PRO A 72 -0.58 29.31 -4.31
C PRO A 72 0.49 28.81 -5.29
N GLU A 73 0.27 28.98 -6.59
CA GLU A 73 1.19 28.51 -7.64
C GLU A 73 2.63 29.00 -7.43
N VAL A 74 2.79 30.27 -7.05
CA VAL A 74 4.10 30.89 -6.73
C VAL A 74 4.87 30.21 -5.61
N ALA A 75 4.17 29.56 -4.67
CA ALA A 75 4.79 28.77 -3.61
C ALA A 75 5.06 27.33 -4.08
N LEU A 76 4.15 26.75 -4.86
CA LEU A 76 4.28 25.40 -5.40
C LEU A 76 5.48 25.28 -6.36
N GLU A 77 5.74 26.30 -7.18
CA GLU A 77 6.88 26.34 -8.11
C GLU A 77 8.25 26.30 -7.41
N LYS A 78 8.32 26.76 -6.16
CA LYS A 78 9.56 26.73 -5.36
C LYS A 78 9.82 25.35 -4.76
N ILE A 79 8.83 24.45 -4.75
CA ILE A 79 8.95 23.12 -4.18
C ILE A 79 9.45 22.17 -5.28
N PRO A 80 10.60 21.49 -5.09
CA PRO A 80 11.05 20.48 -6.04
C PRO A 80 10.00 19.37 -6.19
N ARG A 81 9.71 18.97 -7.44
CA ARG A 81 8.62 18.03 -7.77
C ARG A 81 8.70 16.68 -7.05
N VAL A 82 9.89 16.30 -6.59
CA VAL A 82 10.15 15.04 -5.88
C VAL A 82 9.79 15.07 -4.40
N VAL A 83 9.67 16.27 -3.80
CA VAL A 83 9.45 16.42 -2.34
C VAL A 83 8.12 15.83 -1.92
N ILE A 84 7.03 16.15 -2.62
CA ILE A 84 5.69 15.65 -2.30
C ILE A 84 5.65 14.11 -2.46
N PRO A 85 6.13 13.51 -3.58
CA PRO A 85 6.27 12.07 -3.71
C PRO A 85 7.08 11.36 -2.64
N VAL A 86 8.26 11.89 -2.30
CA VAL A 86 9.09 11.30 -1.26
C VAL A 86 8.41 11.39 0.10
N ALA A 87 7.75 12.51 0.41
CA ALA A 87 7.06 12.69 1.68
C ALA A 87 5.98 11.62 1.90
N TYR A 88 5.06 11.44 0.94
CA TYR A 88 4.03 10.41 1.10
C TYR A 88 4.58 8.99 0.98
N MET A 89 5.66 8.76 0.23
CA MET A 89 6.33 7.46 0.16
C MET A 89 6.85 7.06 1.55
N LEU A 90 7.55 7.96 2.24
CA LEU A 90 8.06 7.71 3.58
C LEU A 90 6.94 7.43 4.57
N VAL A 91 5.86 8.21 4.52
CA VAL A 91 4.65 7.97 5.34
C VAL A 91 4.09 6.57 5.09
N MET A 92 3.95 6.16 3.83
CA MET A 92 3.45 4.82 3.49
C MET A 92 4.39 3.70 3.94
N ILE A 93 5.71 3.90 3.84
CA ILE A 93 6.71 2.96 4.35
C ILE A 93 6.55 2.79 5.85
N GLU A 94 6.44 3.87 6.62
CA GLU A 94 6.30 3.80 8.08
C GLU A 94 4.97 3.14 8.49
N ILE A 95 3.88 3.44 7.80
CA ILE A 95 2.59 2.78 8.02
C ILE A 95 2.70 1.27 7.72
N ALA A 96 3.33 0.88 6.61
CA ALA A 96 3.52 -0.53 6.26
C ALA A 96 4.44 -1.25 7.25
N LYS A 97 5.54 -0.63 7.67
CA LYS A 97 6.46 -1.18 8.68
C LYS A 97 5.72 -1.45 9.99
N LYS A 98 4.98 -0.48 10.49
CA LYS A 98 4.28 -0.56 11.77
C LYS A 98 3.19 -1.64 11.77
N ASN A 99 2.48 -1.79 10.65
CA ASN A 99 1.26 -2.61 10.63
C ASN A 99 1.42 -3.99 9.97
N GLN A 100 2.42 -4.18 9.10
CA GLN A 100 2.52 -5.40 8.27
C GLN A 100 3.89 -6.06 8.28
N LYS A 101 4.96 -5.42 8.80
CA LYS A 101 6.32 -5.97 8.72
C LYS A 101 6.44 -7.39 9.25
N GLN A 102 5.87 -7.67 10.43
CA GLN A 102 5.96 -9.00 11.05
C GLN A 102 5.25 -10.05 10.20
N ALA A 103 4.00 -9.80 9.81
CA ALA A 103 3.22 -10.72 8.96
C ALA A 103 3.86 -10.95 7.58
N ILE A 104 4.47 -9.92 6.98
CA ILE A 104 5.24 -10.06 5.74
C ILE A 104 6.45 -10.97 5.96
N GLN A 105 7.18 -10.82 7.06
CA GLN A 105 8.36 -11.64 7.37
C GLN A 105 7.99 -13.10 7.65
N ASP A 106 6.87 -13.34 8.31
CA ASP A 106 6.42 -14.70 8.62
C ASP A 106 5.92 -15.45 7.38
N HIS A 107 5.45 -14.73 6.35
CA HIS A 107 5.03 -15.30 5.06
C HIS A 107 6.18 -15.50 4.06
N CYS A 108 7.32 -14.85 4.28
CA CYS A 108 8.50 -14.95 3.41
C CYS A 108 9.61 -15.86 3.97
N LYS A 109 9.40 -16.48 5.13
CA LYS A 109 10.25 -17.55 5.66
C LYS A 109 9.81 -18.89 5.09
#